data_AF-A0A402A6U6-F1
#
_entry.id   AF-A0A402A6U6-F1
#
_cell.length_a   1.000
_cell.length_b   1.000
_cell.length_c   1.000
_cell.angle_alpha   90.00
_cell.angle_beta   90.00
_cell.angle_gamma   90.00
#
_symmetry.space_group_name_H-M   'P 1'
#
loop_
_entity.id
_entity.type
_entity.pdbx_description
1 polymer ?
#
loop_
_entity_poly.entity_id
_entity_poly.type
_entity_poly.pdbx_seq_one_letter_code
_entity_poly.pdbx_strand_id
1 'polypeptide(L)'
;MDMPNSGSRRFTWLSFIGLALIVLILIACLLAFLRPSTFQRTGQWLSFPSTSPAETQNTHQLTCNATATSVATSVQATARVSPTPTPTPMPKEKVVVAFTAGGNAARTQYSYSGSVTLTITGEGQASGRAFSDAFYIYTDQDGQPTTPLLEPAYATLCINGHPASALAQTIPTYATTHTYTVTINAPGGFLTFGVCDDYTGDNSGAFLITIA
;
A
#
# COMPACT_ATOMS: atom_id res chain seq x y z
N MET A 1 35.09 -7.43 -75.56
CA MET A 1 34.90 -6.03 -75.12
C MET A 1 33.54 -5.98 -74.45
N ASP A 2 33.51 -6.26 -73.15
CA ASP A 2 32.31 -6.22 -72.31
C ASP A 2 32.41 -5.00 -71.40
N MET A 3 31.38 -4.17 -71.39
CA MET A 3 31.26 -3.01 -70.50
C MET A 3 30.50 -3.40 -69.22
N PRO A 4 30.93 -2.92 -68.04
CA PRO A 4 30.21 -3.18 -66.79
C PRO A 4 28.99 -2.27 -66.64
N ASN A 5 27.88 -2.89 -66.23
CA ASN A 5 26.59 -2.29 -65.93
C ASN A 5 26.66 -1.53 -64.58
N SER A 6 26.54 -0.19 -64.60
CA SER A 6 26.52 0.63 -63.40
C SER A 6 25.11 0.66 -62.78
N GLY A 7 24.90 -0.18 -61.76
CA GLY A 7 23.69 -0.17 -60.95
C GLY A 7 23.53 1.12 -60.14
N SER A 8 22.52 1.92 -60.50
CA SER A 8 22.12 3.15 -59.82
C SER A 8 21.50 2.84 -58.45
N ARG A 9 22.23 3.10 -57.36
CA ARG A 9 21.70 3.01 -55.99
C ARG A 9 20.82 4.23 -55.71
N ARG A 10 19.51 4.07 -55.82
CA ARG A 10 18.52 5.05 -55.33
C ARG A 10 18.51 5.01 -53.79
N PHE A 11 19.31 5.89 -53.19
CA PHE A 11 19.27 6.20 -51.77
C PHE A 11 17.93 6.89 -51.47
N THR A 12 17.02 6.22 -50.75
CA THR A 12 15.69 6.71 -50.41
C THR A 12 15.76 7.76 -49.29
N TRP A 13 15.59 9.03 -49.67
CA TRP A 13 15.53 10.19 -48.78
C TRP A 13 14.43 10.13 -47.69
N LEU A 14 13.47 9.21 -47.80
CA LEU A 14 12.37 9.04 -46.83
C LEU A 14 12.81 8.51 -45.45
N SER A 15 13.97 7.86 -45.33
CA SER A 15 14.41 7.26 -44.06
C SER A 15 14.99 8.27 -43.06
N PHE A 16 15.44 9.44 -43.52
CA PHE A 16 16.01 10.46 -42.63
C PHE A 16 14.95 11.30 -41.92
N ILE A 17 13.80 11.54 -42.55
CA ILE A 17 12.70 12.31 -41.94
C ILE A 17 12.06 11.52 -40.80
N GLY A 18 11.88 10.20 -40.97
CA GLY A 18 11.34 9.34 -39.92
C GLY A 18 12.23 9.28 -38.67
N LEU A 19 13.54 9.16 -38.85
CA LEU A 19 14.49 9.12 -37.74
C LEU A 19 14.54 10.46 -36.97
N ALA A 20 14.54 11.59 -37.70
CA ALA A 20 14.54 12.91 -37.09
C ALA A 20 13.27 13.18 -36.27
N LEU A 21 12.10 12.71 -36.72
CA LEU A 21 10.85 12.85 -35.99
C LEU A 21 10.84 12.01 -34.71
N ILE A 22 11.36 10.78 -34.74
CA ILE A 22 11.47 9.91 -33.56
C ILE A 22 12.41 10.53 -32.51
N VAL A 23 13.55 11.08 -32.92
CA VAL A 23 14.49 11.76 -32.01
C VAL A 23 13.84 13.00 -31.37
N LEU A 24 13.07 13.78 -32.13
CA LEU A 24 12.33 14.94 -31.60
C LEU A 24 11.25 14.54 -30.58
N ILE A 25 10.53 13.44 -30.80
CA ILE A 25 9.53 12.92 -29.85
C ILE A 25 10.21 12.45 -28.55
N LEU A 26 11.34 11.74 -28.65
CA LEU A 26 12.09 11.27 -27.48
C LEU A 26 12.67 12.43 -26.66
N ILE A 27 13.19 13.48 -27.32
CA ILE A 27 13.68 14.68 -26.64
C ILE A 27 12.52 15.43 -25.95
N ALA A 28 11.35 15.53 -26.58
CA ALA A 28 10.18 16.16 -25.97
C ALA A 28 9.69 15.38 -24.72
N CYS A 29 9.67 14.05 -24.76
CA CYS A 29 9.35 13.22 -23.60
C CYS A 29 10.38 13.36 -22.48
N LEU A 30 11.67 13.37 -22.80
CA LEU A 30 12.73 13.54 -21.81
C LEU A 30 12.67 14.92 -21.14
N LEU A 31 12.35 15.98 -21.89
CA LEU A 31 12.17 17.33 -21.35
C LEU A 31 10.88 17.49 -20.54
N ALA A 32 9.84 16.70 -20.81
CA ALA A 32 8.65 16.63 -19.96
C ALA A 32 8.95 15.95 -18.61
N PHE A 33 9.85 14.96 -18.61
CA PHE A 33 10.27 14.23 -17.41
C PHE A 33 11.26 15.02 -16.53
N LEU A 34 12.06 15.92 -17.13
CA LEU A 34 13.00 16.80 -16.43
C LEU A 34 12.36 18.08 -15.87
N ARG A 35 11.04 18.25 -15.96
CA ARG A 35 10.39 19.35 -15.25
C ARG A 35 10.46 19.03 -13.75
N PRO A 36 11.16 19.85 -12.94
CA PRO A 36 11.12 19.68 -11.50
C PRO A 36 9.67 19.80 -11.07
N SER A 37 9.12 18.72 -10.52
CA SER A 37 7.82 18.70 -9.89
C SER A 37 7.84 19.79 -8.82
N THR A 38 7.29 20.96 -9.11
CA THR A 38 6.95 21.94 -8.09
C THR A 38 5.84 21.32 -7.28
N PHE A 39 6.24 20.53 -6.28
CA PHE A 39 5.39 20.04 -5.22
C PHE A 39 4.88 21.28 -4.49
N GLN A 40 3.76 21.83 -4.97
CA GLN A 40 2.97 22.81 -4.25
C GLN A 40 2.41 22.08 -3.02
N ARG A 41 3.23 21.98 -1.98
CA ARG A 41 2.79 21.71 -0.62
C ARG A 41 1.99 22.93 -0.19
N THR A 42 0.72 22.99 -0.57
CA THR A 42 -0.23 23.90 0.06
C THR A 42 -0.40 23.45 1.50
N GLY A 43 0.51 23.92 2.35
CA GLY A 43 0.35 23.93 3.79
C GLY A 43 -0.76 24.89 4.15
N GLN A 44 -2.01 24.46 4.00
CA GLN A 44 -3.11 25.03 4.74
C GLN A 44 -3.10 24.35 6.10
N TRP A 45 -2.27 24.88 7.00
CA TRP A 45 -2.37 24.58 8.42
C TRP A 45 -3.70 25.13 8.90
N LEU A 46 -4.68 24.24 9.08
CA LEU A 46 -5.82 24.51 9.95
C LEU A 46 -5.26 24.67 11.36
N SER A 47 -5.07 25.91 11.77
CA SER A 47 -4.79 26.29 13.15
C SER A 47 -5.96 25.85 14.01
N PHE A 48 -5.80 24.77 14.76
CA PHE A 48 -6.69 24.48 15.87
C PHE A 48 -6.33 25.41 17.03
N PRO A 49 -7.31 26.08 17.67
CA PRO A 49 -7.03 26.80 18.91
C PRO A 49 -6.53 25.81 19.95
N SER A 50 -5.27 26.00 20.37
CA SER A 50 -4.70 25.36 21.55
C SER A 50 -5.40 25.95 22.78
N THR A 51 -6.44 25.28 23.26
CA THR A 51 -6.88 25.47 24.65
C THR A 51 -6.01 24.60 25.54
N SER A 52 -4.82 25.12 25.83
CA SER A 52 -4.07 24.77 27.02
C SER A 52 -4.93 25.10 28.25
N PRO A 53 -5.30 24.12 29.09
CA PRO A 53 -5.80 24.46 30.41
C PRO A 53 -4.64 25.02 31.22
N ALA A 54 -4.81 26.28 31.63
CA ALA A 54 -3.90 27.00 32.51
C ALA A 54 -3.57 26.16 33.75
N GLU A 55 -2.27 25.92 33.92
CA GLU A 55 -1.65 25.49 35.16
C GLU A 55 -2.00 26.49 36.26
N THR A 56 -2.95 26.12 37.12
CA THR A 56 -3.33 26.93 38.28
C THR A 56 -2.25 26.74 39.33
N GLN A 57 -1.51 27.81 39.59
CA GLN A 57 -0.50 27.88 40.61
C GLN A 57 -1.07 27.57 41.99
N ASN A 58 -0.31 26.74 42.67
CA ASN A 58 -0.51 26.24 44.00
C ASN A 58 -0.17 27.35 45.02
N THR A 59 -1.18 27.86 45.73
CA THR A 59 -0.98 28.74 46.90
C THR A 59 -1.65 28.15 48.14
N HIS A 60 -0.79 27.79 49.10
CA HIS A 60 -0.93 27.88 50.55
C HIS A 60 -2.27 27.50 51.22
N GLN A 61 -2.16 26.39 51.98
CA GLN A 61 -2.63 26.19 53.35
C GLN A 61 -4.02 26.73 53.75
N LEU A 62 -4.86 25.82 54.23
CA LEU A 62 -5.33 25.85 55.62
C LEU A 62 -5.78 24.45 56.03
N THR A 63 -5.05 23.90 57.01
CA THR A 63 -5.35 22.64 57.68
C THR A 63 -6.47 22.85 58.67
N CYS A 64 -7.61 22.17 58.48
CA CYS A 64 -8.61 21.97 59.52
C CYS A 64 -8.66 20.48 59.85
N ASN A 65 -8.14 20.15 61.03
CA ASN A 65 -8.08 18.80 61.57
C ASN A 65 -9.46 18.46 62.17
N ALA A 66 -10.32 17.78 61.40
CA ALA A 66 -11.58 17.25 61.89
C ALA A 66 -11.44 15.73 62.09
N THR A 67 -11.13 15.31 63.32
CA THR A 67 -11.15 13.90 63.72
C THR A 67 -12.59 13.43 63.84
N ALA A 68 -13.16 12.96 62.74
CA ALA A 68 -14.40 12.21 62.75
C ALA A 68 -14.08 10.71 62.82
N THR A 69 -14.26 10.11 64.01
CA THR A 69 -14.21 8.67 64.21
C THR A 69 -15.47 8.04 63.61
N SER A 70 -15.44 7.74 62.30
CA SER A 70 -16.49 6.96 61.66
C SER A 70 -16.22 5.47 61.88
N VAL A 71 -17.11 4.81 62.62
CA VAL A 71 -17.14 3.35 62.75
C VAL A 71 -17.48 2.77 61.38
N ALA A 72 -16.47 2.26 60.67
CA ALA A 72 -16.61 1.68 59.34
C ALA A 72 -17.25 0.29 59.44
N THR A 73 -18.56 0.22 59.20
CA THR A 73 -19.24 -1.06 58.95
C THR A 73 -18.82 -1.58 57.58
N SER A 74 -17.88 -2.52 57.59
CA SER A 74 -17.41 -3.26 56.41
C SER A 74 -18.51 -4.19 55.88
N VAL A 75 -19.37 -3.68 55.01
CA VAL A 75 -20.20 -4.52 54.14
C VAL A 75 -19.31 -5.04 53.01
N GLN A 76 -18.90 -6.29 53.12
CA GLN A 76 -18.12 -6.99 52.10
C GLN A 76 -18.99 -7.14 50.84
N ALA A 77 -18.88 -6.17 49.93
CA ALA A 77 -19.56 -6.20 48.65
C ALA A 77 -19.00 -7.37 47.83
N THR A 78 -19.80 -8.40 47.64
CA THR A 78 -19.51 -9.51 46.72
C THR A 78 -19.33 -8.91 45.32
N ALA A 79 -18.09 -8.85 44.84
CA ALA A 79 -17.79 -8.31 43.52
C ALA A 79 -18.56 -9.11 42.46
N ARG A 80 -19.53 -8.45 41.81
CA ARG A 80 -20.27 -9.05 40.70
C ARG A 80 -19.30 -9.16 39.53
N VAL A 81 -18.93 -10.39 39.19
CA VAL A 81 -18.08 -10.67 38.02
C VAL A 81 -18.83 -10.14 36.79
N SER A 82 -18.32 -9.08 36.17
CA SER A 82 -18.85 -8.62 34.88
C SER A 82 -18.51 -9.71 33.87
N PRO A 83 -19.48 -10.27 33.13
CA PRO A 83 -19.17 -11.26 32.11
C PRO A 83 -18.19 -10.65 31.12
N THR A 84 -17.09 -11.34 30.84
CA THR A 84 -16.19 -10.98 29.75
C THR A 84 -17.00 -11.05 28.46
N PRO A 85 -17.05 -9.98 27.65
CA PRO A 85 -17.78 -10.01 26.39
C PRO A 85 -17.25 -11.15 25.52
N THR A 86 -18.16 -12.00 25.02
CA THR A 86 -17.80 -13.01 24.02
C THR A 86 -17.39 -12.28 22.74
N PRO A 87 -16.21 -12.55 22.16
CA PRO A 87 -15.79 -11.89 20.94
C PRO A 87 -16.80 -12.18 19.82
N THR A 88 -17.30 -11.12 19.19
CA THR A 88 -18.13 -11.24 17.99
C THR A 88 -17.27 -11.79 16.85
N PRO A 89 -17.72 -12.85 16.15
CA PRO A 89 -16.95 -13.40 15.04
C PRO A 89 -16.74 -12.34 13.96
N MET A 90 -15.51 -12.24 13.43
CA MET A 90 -15.21 -11.33 12.33
C MET A 90 -15.90 -11.79 11.05
N PRO A 91 -16.49 -10.86 10.27
CA PRO A 91 -17.09 -11.21 8.99
C PRO A 91 -16.02 -11.63 7.99
N LYS A 92 -16.29 -12.71 7.25
CA LYS A 92 -15.43 -13.17 6.16
C LYS A 92 -15.88 -12.58 4.84
N GLU A 93 -14.93 -12.13 4.03
CA GLU A 93 -15.23 -11.67 2.67
C GLU A 93 -14.09 -11.96 1.70
N LYS A 94 -14.40 -11.84 0.40
CA LYS A 94 -13.44 -12.00 -0.70
C LYS A 94 -13.38 -10.72 -1.51
N VAL A 95 -12.17 -10.24 -1.77
CA VAL A 95 -11.91 -9.01 -2.52
C VAL A 95 -10.99 -9.33 -3.69
N VAL A 96 -11.37 -8.91 -4.89
CA VAL A 96 -10.54 -9.01 -6.10
C VAL A 96 -9.82 -7.69 -6.30
N VAL A 97 -8.50 -7.72 -6.47
CA VAL A 97 -7.63 -6.55 -6.60
C VAL A 97 -7.00 -6.56 -7.98
N ALA A 98 -7.49 -5.71 -8.88
CA ALA A 98 -6.94 -5.60 -10.23
C ALA A 98 -5.59 -4.88 -10.21
N PHE A 99 -4.62 -5.40 -10.97
CA PHE A 99 -3.30 -4.79 -11.12
C PHE A 99 -3.31 -3.43 -11.85
N THR A 100 -4.40 -3.14 -12.55
CA THR A 100 -4.56 -1.95 -13.40
C THR A 100 -5.09 -0.72 -12.65
N ALA A 101 -5.49 -0.86 -11.37
CA ALA A 101 -6.25 0.16 -10.65
C ALA A 101 -5.50 0.81 -9.46
N GLY A 102 -4.17 0.67 -9.40
CA GLY A 102 -3.30 1.36 -8.45
C GLY A 102 -3.43 0.90 -7.00
N GLY A 103 -2.89 1.69 -6.06
CA GLY A 103 -2.76 1.33 -4.63
C GLY A 103 -4.06 1.21 -3.82
N ASN A 104 -5.22 1.57 -4.40
CA ASN A 104 -6.54 1.51 -3.76
C ASN A 104 -7.62 0.92 -4.70
N ALA A 105 -7.24 -0.05 -5.53
CA ALA A 105 -8.08 -0.71 -6.53
C ALA A 105 -9.39 -1.30 -5.97
N ALA A 106 -9.38 -1.80 -4.74
CA ALA A 106 -10.53 -2.47 -4.13
C ALA A 106 -10.71 -2.05 -2.67
N ARG A 107 -11.93 -2.17 -2.16
CA ARG A 107 -12.31 -1.81 -0.79
C ARG A 107 -13.19 -2.91 -0.19
N THR A 108 -12.99 -3.20 1.08
CA THR A 108 -13.82 -4.16 1.84
C THR A 108 -15.26 -3.68 1.99
N GLN A 109 -16.20 -4.62 2.08
CA GLN A 109 -17.59 -4.34 2.46
C GLN A 109 -17.74 -4.15 3.96
N TYR A 110 -16.89 -4.79 4.78
CA TYR A 110 -16.92 -4.67 6.23
C TYR A 110 -15.77 -3.82 6.77
N SER A 111 -15.95 -3.36 8.01
CA SER A 111 -14.88 -2.72 8.77
C SER A 111 -14.13 -3.76 9.61
N TYR A 112 -12.82 -3.60 9.68
CA TYR A 112 -11.90 -4.50 10.36
C TYR A 112 -11.02 -3.73 11.33
N SER A 113 -10.77 -4.32 12.50
CA SER A 113 -9.91 -3.73 13.54
C SER A 113 -9.18 -4.83 14.29
N GLY A 114 -7.93 -4.58 14.68
CA GLY A 114 -7.14 -5.55 15.42
C GLY A 114 -6.52 -6.62 14.52
N SER A 115 -6.25 -7.80 15.08
CA SER A 115 -5.58 -8.88 14.36
C SER A 115 -6.51 -9.51 13.32
N VAL A 116 -6.17 -9.38 12.04
CA VAL A 116 -6.94 -9.89 10.90
C VAL A 116 -6.07 -10.83 10.07
N THR A 117 -6.63 -11.97 9.66
CA THR A 117 -5.92 -12.92 8.79
C THR A 117 -6.35 -12.72 7.34
N LEU A 118 -5.37 -12.60 6.45
CA LEU A 118 -5.57 -12.50 5.02
C LEU A 118 -4.99 -13.74 4.35
N THR A 119 -5.77 -14.38 3.50
CA THR A 119 -5.27 -15.36 2.52
C THR A 119 -5.25 -14.71 1.15
N ILE A 120 -4.07 -14.53 0.58
CA ILE A 120 -3.87 -13.90 -0.73
C ILE A 120 -3.44 -14.96 -1.73
N THR A 121 -4.08 -14.96 -2.90
CA THR A 121 -3.75 -15.81 -4.03
C THR A 121 -3.71 -15.00 -5.31
N GLY A 122 -2.92 -15.46 -6.28
CA GLY A 122 -2.89 -14.91 -7.64
C GLY A 122 -1.62 -14.15 -7.94
N GLU A 123 -1.52 -13.73 -9.19
CA GLU A 123 -0.36 -13.09 -9.78
C GLU A 123 -0.82 -11.97 -10.72
N GLY A 124 0.10 -11.08 -11.02
CA GLY A 124 -0.07 -10.10 -12.07
C GLY A 124 1.25 -9.76 -12.73
N GLN A 125 1.14 -9.14 -13.89
CA GLN A 125 2.26 -8.64 -14.65
C GLN A 125 2.38 -7.15 -14.39
N ALA A 126 3.60 -6.70 -14.06
CA ALA A 126 3.97 -5.31 -13.89
C ALA A 126 4.92 -4.86 -15.01
N SER A 127 4.84 -3.58 -15.39
CA SER A 127 5.61 -3.03 -16.53
C SER A 127 5.43 -3.80 -17.84
N GLY A 128 4.31 -4.52 -18.00
CA GLY A 128 4.05 -5.43 -19.12
C GLY A 128 5.05 -6.57 -19.29
N ARG A 129 5.90 -6.85 -18.29
CA ARG A 129 7.06 -7.75 -18.42
C ARG A 129 7.25 -8.64 -17.20
N ALA A 130 7.52 -8.04 -16.05
CA ALA A 130 7.85 -8.77 -14.84
C ALA A 130 6.58 -9.26 -14.13
N PHE A 131 6.52 -10.54 -13.81
CA PHE A 131 5.50 -11.13 -12.97
C PHE A 131 5.80 -10.89 -11.49
N SER A 132 4.73 -10.52 -10.80
CA SER A 132 4.70 -10.21 -9.38
C SER A 132 3.52 -10.93 -8.73
N ASP A 133 3.74 -11.42 -7.53
CA ASP A 133 2.68 -11.82 -6.62
C ASP A 133 2.49 -10.76 -5.52
N ALA A 134 1.75 -11.11 -4.47
CA ALA A 134 1.45 -10.16 -3.39
C ALA A 134 2.68 -9.60 -2.68
N PHE A 135 3.82 -10.32 -2.66
CA PHE A 135 5.01 -9.92 -1.91
C PHE A 135 6.30 -9.96 -2.75
N TYR A 136 6.33 -10.70 -3.85
CA TYR A 136 7.55 -11.01 -4.58
C TYR A 136 7.43 -10.74 -6.07
N ILE A 137 8.49 -10.17 -6.65
CA ILE A 137 8.75 -10.21 -8.08
C ILE A 137 9.63 -11.43 -8.33
N TYR A 138 9.19 -12.34 -9.20
CA TYR A 138 9.84 -13.65 -9.43
C TYR A 138 10.29 -13.87 -10.88
N THR A 139 10.17 -12.87 -11.73
CA THR A 139 10.73 -12.87 -13.08
C THR A 139 11.42 -11.55 -13.39
N ASP A 140 12.30 -11.54 -14.39
CA ASP A 140 12.92 -10.31 -14.91
C ASP A 140 12.07 -9.58 -15.96
N GLN A 141 12.65 -8.57 -16.60
CA GLN A 141 12.01 -7.75 -17.63
C GLN A 141 11.79 -8.47 -18.98
N ASP A 142 12.25 -9.72 -19.09
CA ASP A 142 12.02 -10.60 -20.24
C ASP A 142 11.10 -11.77 -19.86
N GLY A 143 10.52 -11.75 -18.65
CA GLY A 143 9.65 -12.79 -18.12
C GLY A 143 10.39 -14.07 -17.74
N GLN A 144 11.73 -14.05 -17.65
CA GLN A 144 12.49 -15.23 -17.23
C GLN A 144 12.48 -15.34 -15.70
N PRO A 145 12.33 -16.56 -15.14
CA PRO A 145 12.39 -16.76 -13.70
C PRO A 145 13.71 -16.28 -13.10
N THR A 146 13.62 -15.56 -11.98
CA THR A 146 14.78 -15.09 -11.21
C THR A 146 14.68 -15.53 -9.76
N THR A 147 15.71 -15.25 -8.96
CA THR A 147 15.58 -15.35 -7.50
C THR A 147 14.51 -14.37 -7.04
N PRO A 148 13.42 -14.83 -6.38
CA PRO A 148 12.34 -13.96 -5.96
C PRO A 148 12.82 -12.83 -5.07
N LEU A 149 12.50 -11.61 -5.47
CA LEU A 149 12.86 -10.39 -4.76
C LEU A 149 11.66 -9.91 -3.95
N LEU A 150 11.83 -9.81 -2.63
CA LEU A 150 10.88 -9.12 -1.77
C LEU A 150 10.95 -7.62 -2.07
N GLU A 151 9.98 -7.10 -2.81
CA GLU A 151 9.96 -5.71 -3.25
C GLU A 151 8.87 -4.94 -2.50
N PRO A 152 9.23 -4.12 -1.50
CA PRO A 152 8.22 -3.46 -0.69
C PRO A 152 7.49 -2.34 -1.44
N ALA A 153 8.04 -1.73 -2.48
CA ALA A 153 7.48 -0.47 -2.99
C ALA A 153 7.06 -0.48 -4.45
N TYR A 154 7.17 -1.62 -5.14
CA TYR A 154 6.90 -1.69 -6.57
C TYR A 154 6.22 -3.01 -6.93
N ALA A 155 5.10 -2.91 -7.66
CA ALA A 155 4.37 -4.03 -8.25
C ALA A 155 3.83 -5.10 -7.27
N THR A 156 3.85 -4.85 -5.96
CA THR A 156 3.38 -5.78 -4.93
C THR A 156 2.08 -5.29 -4.26
N LEU A 157 1.50 -6.10 -3.37
CA LEU A 157 0.24 -5.76 -2.71
C LEU A 157 0.37 -4.52 -1.83
N CYS A 158 -0.53 -3.57 -2.02
CA CYS A 158 -0.76 -2.43 -1.15
C CYS A 158 -2.01 -2.65 -0.28
N ILE A 159 -1.92 -2.35 1.01
CA ILE A 159 -3.03 -2.35 1.97
C ILE A 159 -3.13 -0.93 2.56
N ASN A 160 -4.28 -0.28 2.45
CA ASN A 160 -4.47 1.12 2.87
C ASN A 160 -3.44 2.09 2.27
N GLY A 161 -3.05 1.87 1.01
CA GLY A 161 -2.04 2.68 0.33
C GLY A 161 -0.59 2.45 0.79
N HIS A 162 -0.34 1.46 1.64
CA HIS A 162 1.00 1.09 2.10
C HIS A 162 1.38 -0.31 1.64
N PRO A 163 2.68 -0.59 1.42
CA PRO A 163 3.16 -1.95 1.19
C PRO A 163 2.62 -2.96 2.20
N ALA A 164 2.14 -4.11 1.73
CA ALA A 164 1.66 -5.17 2.62
C ALA A 164 2.74 -5.62 3.61
N SER A 165 4.01 -5.58 3.21
CA SER A 165 5.18 -5.87 4.06
C SER A 165 5.34 -4.90 5.24
N ALA A 166 4.77 -3.69 5.16
CA ALA A 166 4.79 -2.72 6.26
C ALA A 166 3.70 -2.97 7.31
N LEU A 167 2.65 -3.71 6.96
CA LEU A 167 1.50 -3.98 7.84
C LEU A 167 1.40 -5.44 8.31
N ALA A 168 2.06 -6.35 7.59
CA ALA A 168 2.17 -7.75 7.99
C ALA A 168 3.01 -7.89 9.26
N GLN A 169 2.52 -8.66 10.24
CA GLN A 169 3.25 -8.98 11.46
C GLN A 169 4.51 -9.82 11.15
N THR A 170 4.38 -10.73 10.19
CA THR A 170 5.47 -11.54 9.64
C THR A 170 5.35 -11.55 8.14
N ILE A 171 6.45 -11.26 7.44
CA ILE A 171 6.51 -11.36 5.99
C ILE A 171 6.60 -12.86 5.63
N PRO A 172 5.69 -13.39 4.81
CA PRO A 172 5.73 -14.80 4.45
C PRO A 172 6.93 -15.06 3.52
N THR A 173 7.58 -16.22 3.68
CA THR A 173 8.60 -16.68 2.72
C THR A 173 7.96 -16.91 1.35
N TYR A 174 8.70 -16.66 0.27
CA TYR A 174 8.26 -16.94 -1.10
C TYR A 174 7.70 -18.36 -1.24
N ALA A 175 6.53 -18.45 -1.88
CA ALA A 175 5.85 -19.71 -2.16
C ALA A 175 5.56 -19.81 -3.66
N THR A 176 6.02 -20.88 -4.30
CA THR A 176 5.77 -21.14 -5.74
C THR A 176 4.30 -21.39 -6.07
N THR A 177 3.44 -21.54 -5.07
CA THR A 177 1.98 -21.60 -5.23
C THR A 177 1.33 -20.22 -5.31
N HIS A 178 2.10 -19.14 -5.15
CA HIS A 178 1.64 -17.75 -5.09
C HIS A 178 0.44 -17.58 -4.15
N THR A 179 0.47 -18.32 -3.04
CA THR A 179 -0.57 -18.35 -2.02
C THR A 179 0.06 -18.05 -0.67
N TYR A 180 -0.44 -17.02 0.00
CA TYR A 180 0.12 -16.53 1.25
C TYR A 180 -0.97 -16.38 2.29
N THR A 181 -0.64 -16.73 3.53
CA THR A 181 -1.47 -16.39 4.70
C THR A 181 -0.67 -15.43 5.57
N VAL A 182 -1.20 -14.24 5.80
CA VAL A 182 -0.56 -13.21 6.62
C VAL A 182 -1.52 -12.66 7.64
N THR A 183 -0.99 -12.25 8.78
CA THR A 183 -1.75 -11.54 9.81
C THR A 183 -1.33 -10.08 9.83
N ILE A 184 -2.30 -9.18 9.78
CA ILE A 184 -2.09 -7.73 9.91
C ILE A 184 -2.76 -7.21 11.18
N ASN A 185 -2.33 -6.05 11.66
CA ASN A 185 -3.08 -5.30 12.66
C ASN A 185 -3.89 -4.20 11.94
N ALA A 186 -5.17 -4.48 11.67
CA ALA A 186 -6.06 -3.55 10.98
C ALA A 186 -6.30 -2.29 11.85
N PRO A 187 -6.15 -1.08 11.30
CA PRO A 187 -6.22 0.16 12.05
C PRO A 187 -7.65 0.53 12.52
N GLY A 188 -8.66 -0.22 12.11
CA GLY A 188 -10.06 0.15 12.25
C GLY A 188 -10.63 0.71 10.95
N GLY A 189 -11.90 0.39 10.67
CA GLY A 189 -12.59 0.85 9.46
C GLY A 189 -12.39 -0.08 8.27
N PHE A 190 -12.71 0.41 7.07
CA PHE A 190 -12.60 -0.36 5.83
C PHE A 190 -11.14 -0.48 5.41
N LEU A 191 -10.76 -1.65 4.91
CA LEU A 191 -9.46 -1.84 4.29
C LEU A 191 -9.58 -1.54 2.80
N THR A 192 -8.56 -0.90 2.24
CA THR A 192 -8.36 -0.83 0.78
C THR A 192 -7.19 -1.70 0.38
N PHE A 193 -7.28 -2.25 -0.83
CA PHE A 193 -6.25 -3.08 -1.43
C PHE A 193 -5.92 -2.56 -2.82
N GLY A 194 -4.68 -2.75 -3.24
CA GLY A 194 -4.21 -2.33 -4.55
C GLY A 194 -2.85 -2.90 -4.90
N VAL A 195 -2.23 -2.34 -5.93
CA VAL A 195 -0.83 -2.59 -6.27
C VAL A 195 -0.03 -1.34 -5.96
N CYS A 196 1.11 -1.50 -5.28
CA CYS A 196 2.05 -0.43 -5.01
C CYS A 196 2.82 -0.09 -6.29
N ASP A 197 2.17 0.64 -7.19
CA ASP A 197 2.72 1.07 -8.47
C ASP A 197 2.05 2.39 -8.88
N ASP A 198 2.87 3.39 -9.21
CA ASP A 198 2.43 4.72 -9.64
C ASP A 198 1.99 4.74 -11.11
N TYR A 199 2.37 3.72 -11.89
CA TYR A 199 2.00 3.59 -13.30
C TYR A 199 1.42 2.20 -13.60
N THR A 200 0.09 2.08 -13.57
CA THR A 200 -0.59 0.79 -13.75
C THR A 200 -1.09 0.53 -15.17
N GLY A 201 -0.75 1.40 -16.13
CA GLY A 201 -1.28 1.36 -17.50
C GLY A 201 -0.80 0.17 -18.33
N ASP A 202 0.34 -0.42 -17.95
CA ASP A 202 0.94 -1.60 -18.57
C ASP A 202 0.87 -2.84 -17.67
N ASN A 203 0.07 -2.78 -16.61
CA ASN A 203 -0.11 -3.91 -15.71
C ASN A 203 -1.27 -4.83 -16.16
N SER A 204 -1.23 -6.09 -15.77
CA SER A 204 -2.32 -7.04 -16.00
C SER A 204 -2.43 -8.08 -14.87
N GLY A 205 -3.53 -8.81 -14.80
CA GLY A 205 -3.79 -9.79 -13.74
C GLY A 205 -4.49 -9.22 -12.51
N ALA A 206 -4.59 -10.04 -11.45
CA ALA A 206 -5.32 -9.69 -10.24
C ALA A 206 -4.95 -10.59 -9.06
N PHE A 207 -5.06 -10.05 -7.84
CA PHE A 207 -5.09 -10.84 -6.62
C PHE A 207 -6.52 -11.16 -6.20
N LEU A 208 -6.69 -12.31 -5.55
CA LEU A 208 -7.86 -12.62 -4.74
C LEU A 208 -7.44 -12.67 -3.27
N ILE A 209 -8.08 -11.84 -2.45
CA ILE A 209 -7.85 -11.74 -1.01
C ILE A 209 -9.08 -12.28 -0.29
N THR A 210 -8.88 -13.25 0.59
CA THR A 210 -9.90 -13.72 1.54
C THR A 210 -9.55 -13.20 2.93
N ILE A 211 -10.50 -12.53 3.59
CA ILE A 211 -10.34 -11.96 4.92
C ILE A 211 -11.05 -12.84 5.96
N ALA A 212 -10.41 -13.12 7.09
CA ALA A 212 -10.93 -13.95 8.18
C ALA A 212 -10.46 -13.54 9.58
#